data_AF-A0A969LEQ8-F1
#
_entry.id   AF-A0A969LEQ8-F1
#
_cell.length_a   1.000
_cell.length_b   1.000
_cell.length_c   1.000
_cell.angle_alpha   90.00
_cell.angle_beta   90.00
_cell.angle_gamma   90.00
#
_symmetry.space_group_name_H-M   'P 1'
#
loop_
_entity.id
_entity.type
_entity.pdbx_description
1 polymer ?
#
loop_
_entity_poly.entity_id
_entity_poly.type
_entity_poly.pdbx_seq_one_letter_code
_entity_poly.pdbx_strand_id
1 'polypeptide(L)'
;MGRYLAEDIRAARTQPAADLSAMDGYALAPGPGPWALAGESRAGLPYVGTIAAGQCARISTGAVVPQGADRVLLQEDAKREGDAISTTETVPPGRHIRRAGSILSAVTH
;
A
#
# COMPACT_ATOMS: atom_id res chain seq x y z
N MET A 1 -2.71 -13.32 43.32
CA MET A 1 -1.27 -13.65 43.41
C MET A 1 -0.82 -14.05 42.01
N GLY A 2 -0.38 -13.19 41.10
CA GLY A 2 0.43 -12.00 41.25
C GLY A 2 1.70 -12.21 40.43
N ARG A 3 1.71 -11.77 39.17
CA ARG A 3 2.87 -11.29 38.40
C ARG A 3 2.35 -10.36 37.31
N TYR A 4 2.36 -9.06 37.60
CA TYR A 4 2.36 -8.03 36.60
C TYR A 4 3.74 -8.05 35.95
N LEU A 5 3.82 -8.26 34.63
CA LEU A 5 4.98 -7.82 33.86
C LEU A 5 4.55 -6.52 33.17
N ALA A 6 4.85 -5.43 33.86
CA ALA A 6 4.87 -4.09 33.31
C ALA A 6 6.19 -3.92 32.57
N GLU A 7 6.18 -4.18 31.26
CA GLU A 7 7.20 -3.66 30.37
C GLU A 7 6.47 -3.13 29.14
N ASP A 8 6.40 -1.81 29.06
CA ASP A 8 6.02 -1.09 27.85
C ASP A 8 7.03 -1.49 26.77
N ILE A 9 6.65 -2.46 25.94
CA ILE A 9 7.42 -2.79 24.75
C ILE A 9 7.26 -1.57 23.84
N ARG A 10 8.19 -0.61 23.98
CA ARG A 10 8.58 0.29 22.89
C ARG A 10 9.07 -0.59 21.76
N ALA A 11 8.14 -1.08 20.94
CA ALA A 11 8.43 -1.80 19.71
C ALA A 11 9.07 -0.81 18.74
N ALA A 12 10.38 -0.56 18.92
CA ALA A 12 11.20 0.32 18.09
C ALA A 12 11.50 -0.27 16.70
N ARG A 13 10.79 -1.34 16.31
CA ARG A 13 10.83 -1.92 14.96
C ARG A 13 9.45 -2.48 14.63
N THR A 14 8.65 -1.65 14.00
CA THR A 14 7.34 -1.98 13.48
C THR A 14 7.46 -3.18 12.52
N GLN A 15 6.87 -4.29 12.91
CA GLN A 15 6.60 -5.45 12.04
C GLN A 15 5.83 -4.99 10.78
N PRO A 16 5.90 -5.78 9.70
CA PRO A 16 6.83 -5.62 8.56
C PRO A 16 6.84 -4.19 7.98
N ALA A 17 8.01 -3.73 7.52
CA ALA A 17 8.31 -2.32 7.22
C ALA A 17 7.54 -1.68 6.04
N ALA A 18 6.67 -2.41 5.31
CA ALA A 18 6.02 -1.90 4.11
C ALA A 18 4.59 -2.41 3.91
N ASP A 19 3.71 -1.51 3.51
CA ASP A 19 2.31 -1.79 3.17
C ASP A 19 2.22 -2.74 1.95
N LEU A 20 1.26 -3.67 1.96
CA LEU A 20 1.04 -4.61 0.85
C LEU A 20 -0.28 -4.30 0.14
N SER A 21 -0.29 -4.46 -1.18
CA SER A 21 -1.52 -4.35 -1.94
C SER A 21 -2.44 -5.54 -1.68
N ALA A 22 -3.71 -5.25 -1.37
CA ALA A 22 -4.74 -6.27 -1.29
C ALA A 22 -5.23 -6.73 -2.66
N MET A 23 -5.04 -5.90 -3.69
CA MET A 23 -5.61 -6.06 -5.02
C MET A 23 -4.64 -5.61 -6.13
N ASP A 24 -4.93 -6.01 -7.37
CA ASP A 24 -4.21 -5.53 -8.54
C ASP A 24 -4.73 -4.14 -8.95
N GLY A 25 -3.81 -3.20 -9.19
CA GLY A 25 -4.16 -1.81 -9.44
C GLY A 25 -2.97 -0.90 -9.67
N TYR A 26 -3.09 0.35 -9.22
CA TYR A 26 -2.08 1.40 -9.33
C TYR A 26 -1.86 2.05 -7.97
N ALA A 27 -0.63 2.01 -7.50
CA ALA A 27 -0.17 2.78 -6.35
C ALA A 27 0.05 4.23 -6.79
N LEU A 28 -0.73 5.16 -6.24
CA LEU A 28 -0.76 6.56 -6.66
C LEU A 28 -0.01 7.45 -5.68
N ALA A 29 0.71 8.44 -6.19
CA ALA A 29 1.22 9.52 -5.36
C ALA A 29 0.08 10.41 -4.83
N PRO A 30 0.28 11.08 -3.67
CA PRO A 30 -0.63 12.07 -3.15
C PRO A 30 -0.94 13.17 -4.17
N GLY A 31 -2.20 13.58 -4.21
CA GLY A 31 -2.69 14.65 -5.07
C GLY A 31 -3.85 14.21 -5.95
N PRO A 32 -4.44 15.14 -6.72
CA PRO A 32 -5.32 14.80 -7.82
C PRO A 32 -4.49 14.38 -9.04
N GLY A 33 -4.97 13.36 -9.78
CA GLY A 33 -4.36 12.97 -11.06
C GLY A 33 -4.52 14.05 -12.14
N PRO A 34 -4.07 13.77 -13.38
CA PRO A 34 -3.57 12.48 -13.88
C PRO A 34 -2.17 12.13 -13.36
N TRP A 35 -1.91 10.84 -13.16
CA TRP A 35 -0.60 10.30 -12.75
C TRP A 35 0.09 9.59 -13.91
N ALA A 36 1.37 9.84 -14.12
CA ALA A 36 2.17 9.13 -15.11
C ALA A 36 2.66 7.78 -14.56
N LEU A 37 2.56 6.72 -15.37
CA LEU A 37 3.06 5.39 -15.01
C LEU A 37 4.60 5.39 -14.98
N ALA A 38 5.17 5.36 -13.78
CA ALA A 38 6.61 5.39 -13.54
C ALA A 38 7.24 3.98 -13.46
N GLY A 39 6.43 2.93 -13.26
CA GLY A 39 6.93 1.56 -13.19
C GLY A 39 5.89 0.56 -12.67
N GLU A 40 6.37 -0.63 -12.28
CA GLU A 40 5.55 -1.71 -11.72
C GLU A 40 6.18 -2.35 -10.47
N SER A 41 5.34 -2.76 -9.52
CA SER A 41 5.67 -3.48 -8.28
C SER A 41 4.88 -4.78 -8.23
N ARG A 42 5.56 -5.91 -8.08
CA ARG A 42 4.95 -7.26 -8.12
C ARG A 42 5.34 -8.07 -6.90
N ALA A 43 4.55 -9.10 -6.57
CA ALA A 43 4.89 -10.02 -5.50
C ALA A 43 6.27 -10.67 -5.78
N GLY A 44 7.22 -10.50 -4.86
CA GLY A 44 8.61 -10.95 -5.02
C GLY A 44 9.53 -10.00 -5.79
N LEU A 45 8.99 -8.99 -6.49
CA LEU A 45 9.77 -7.97 -7.21
C LEU A 45 9.22 -6.57 -6.87
N PRO A 46 9.60 -6.00 -5.71
CA PRO A 46 9.14 -4.68 -5.31
C PRO A 46 9.75 -3.60 -6.19
N TYR A 47 9.00 -2.53 -6.44
CA TYR A 47 9.54 -1.33 -7.09
C TYR A 47 10.55 -0.65 -6.14
N VAL A 48 11.80 -0.50 -6.60
CA VAL A 48 12.91 0.05 -5.80
C VAL A 48 12.95 1.59 -5.83
N GLY A 49 12.19 2.22 -6.74
CA GLY A 49 12.11 3.68 -6.85
C GLY A 49 11.11 4.30 -5.86
N THR A 50 11.12 5.64 -5.81
CA THR A 50 10.08 6.43 -5.14
C THR A 50 9.14 7.01 -6.19
N ILE A 51 7.84 6.90 -5.95
CA ILE A 51 6.83 7.53 -6.78
C ILE A 51 6.80 9.02 -6.45
N ALA A 52 7.12 9.87 -7.44
CA ALA A 52 7.04 11.32 -7.27
C ALA A 52 5.59 11.83 -7.40
N ALA A 53 5.35 13.07 -6.99
CA ALA A 53 4.06 13.73 -7.17
C ALA A 53 3.64 13.69 -8.66
N GLY A 54 2.38 13.31 -8.92
CA GLY A 54 1.88 13.14 -10.29
C GLY A 54 2.40 11.86 -10.98
N GLN A 55 2.99 10.92 -10.25
CA GLN A 55 3.33 9.59 -10.75
C GLN A 55 2.54 8.49 -10.07
N CYS A 56 2.50 7.33 -10.71
CA CYS A 56 1.96 6.11 -10.17
C CYS A 56 2.81 4.91 -10.59
N ALA A 57 2.69 3.80 -9.87
CA ALA A 57 3.22 2.52 -10.32
C ALA A 57 2.14 1.47 -10.31
N ARG A 58 2.19 0.57 -11.29
CA ARG A 58 1.32 -0.60 -11.31
C ARG A 58 1.67 -1.50 -10.12
N ILE A 59 0.68 -2.00 -9.40
CA ILE A 59 0.89 -2.84 -8.24
C ILE A 59 0.05 -4.11 -8.35
N SER A 60 0.64 -5.26 -8.08
CA SER A 60 -0.09 -6.54 -8.04
C SER A 60 -0.51 -6.94 -6.63
N THR A 61 -1.49 -7.83 -6.53
CA THR A 61 -1.90 -8.41 -5.25
C THR A 61 -0.70 -9.02 -4.51
N GLY A 62 -0.52 -8.67 -3.24
CA GLY A 62 0.61 -9.12 -2.42
C GLY A 62 1.95 -8.44 -2.72
N ALA A 63 2.00 -7.48 -3.64
CA ALA A 63 3.17 -6.66 -3.89
C ALA A 63 3.33 -5.57 -2.83
N VAL A 64 4.57 -5.14 -2.61
CA VAL A 64 4.90 -4.03 -1.72
C VAL A 64 4.48 -2.71 -2.34
N VAL A 65 3.78 -1.88 -1.57
CA VAL A 65 3.41 -0.51 -1.93
C VAL A 65 4.70 0.31 -2.07
N PRO A 66 4.97 0.90 -3.24
CA PRO A 66 6.12 1.75 -3.47
C PRO A 66 6.18 2.94 -2.50
N GLN A 67 7.39 3.35 -2.14
CA GLN A 67 7.57 4.57 -1.37
C GLN A 67 7.04 5.79 -2.13
N GLY A 68 6.35 6.69 -1.45
CA GLY A 68 5.73 7.88 -2.05
C GLY A 68 4.28 7.66 -2.52
N ALA A 69 3.79 6.42 -2.55
CA ALA A 69 2.37 6.16 -2.77
C ALA A 69 1.60 6.09 -1.44
N ASP A 70 0.41 6.70 -1.36
CA ASP A 70 -0.43 6.69 -0.14
C ASP A 70 -1.73 5.86 -0.30
N ARG A 71 -2.03 5.43 -1.53
CA ARG A 71 -3.28 4.75 -1.90
C ARG A 71 -3.09 3.80 -3.07
N VAL A 72 -3.93 2.78 -3.12
CA VAL A 72 -4.04 1.86 -4.26
C VAL A 72 -5.41 2.05 -4.93
N LEU A 73 -5.38 2.48 -6.19
CA LEU A 73 -6.54 2.55 -7.08
C LEU A 73 -6.70 1.22 -7.81
N LEU A 74 -7.89 0.62 -7.82
CA LEU A 74 -8.13 -0.61 -8.56
C LEU A 74 -7.98 -0.35 -10.05
N GLN A 75 -7.49 -1.36 -10.78
CA GLN A 75 -7.42 -1.26 -12.23
C GLN A 75 -8.80 -1.01 -12.87
N GLU A 76 -9.87 -1.52 -12.25
CA GLU A 76 -11.26 -1.33 -12.70
C GLU A 76 -11.76 0.11 -12.54
N ASP A 77 -11.34 0.79 -11.46
CA ASP A 77 -11.70 2.19 -11.18
C ASP A 77 -10.77 3.19 -11.91
N ALA A 78 -9.64 2.70 -12.43
CA ALA A 78 -8.65 3.51 -13.11
C ALA A 78 -8.98 3.73 -14.59
N LYS A 79 -9.05 5.00 -15.01
CA LYS A 79 -8.99 5.38 -16.42
C LYS A 79 -7.54 5.47 -16.86
N ARG A 80 -7.12 4.53 -17.72
CA ARG A 80 -5.81 4.56 -18.36
C ARG A 80 -5.91 5.14 -19.77
N GLU A 81 -5.15 6.20 -20.01
CA GLU A 81 -4.96 6.82 -21.33
C GLU A 81 -3.47 6.75 -21.69
N GLY A 82 -3.05 5.68 -22.38
CA GLY A 82 -1.64 5.42 -22.66
C GLY A 82 -0.84 5.13 -21.39
N ASP A 83 0.02 6.07 -20.99
CA ASP A 83 0.80 6.02 -19.75
C ASP A 83 0.27 6.96 -18.67
N ALA A 84 -0.85 7.64 -18.92
CA ALA A 84 -1.54 8.46 -17.93
C ALA A 84 -2.66 7.66 -17.25
N ILE A 85 -2.68 7.67 -15.92
CA ILE A 85 -3.72 7.08 -15.09
C ILE A 85 -4.52 8.21 -14.45
N SER A 86 -5.84 8.13 -14.54
CA SER A 86 -6.79 9.07 -13.99
C SER A 86 -7.86 8.32 -13.21
N THR A 87 -8.50 8.96 -12.25
CA THR A 87 -9.67 8.42 -11.57
C THR A 87 -10.76 9.47 -11.57
N THR A 88 -12.00 9.05 -11.82
CA THR A 88 -13.19 9.89 -11.61
C THR A 88 -13.70 9.80 -10.18
N GLU A 89 -13.28 8.78 -9.43
CA GLU A 89 -13.63 8.60 -8.03
C GLU A 89 -12.51 9.05 -7.10
N THR A 90 -12.89 9.71 -6.02
CA THR A 90 -11.94 10.03 -4.94
C THR A 90 -11.66 8.75 -4.16
N VAL A 91 -10.51 8.12 -4.40
CA VAL A 91 -10.06 6.97 -3.60
C VAL A 91 -9.53 7.49 -2.27
N PRO A 92 -10.16 7.16 -1.13
CA PRO A 92 -9.66 7.57 0.17
C PRO A 92 -8.30 6.92 0.47
N PRO A 93 -7.42 7.62 1.19
CA PRO A 93 -6.11 7.09 1.58
C PRO A 93 -6.27 5.80 2.38
N GLY A 94 -5.41 4.81 2.14
CA GLY A 94 -5.47 3.50 2.81
C GLY A 94 -6.51 2.50 2.30
N ARG A 95 -7.33 2.85 1.30
CA ARG A 95 -8.27 1.90 0.69
C ARG A 95 -7.51 0.80 -0.07
N HIS A 96 -7.91 -0.46 0.13
CA HIS A 96 -7.28 -1.65 -0.46
C HIS A 96 -5.79 -1.88 -0.12
N ILE A 97 -5.28 -1.19 0.90
CA ILE A 97 -3.97 -1.44 1.46
C ILE A 97 -4.15 -2.39 2.64
N ARG A 98 -3.56 -3.58 2.57
CA ARG A 98 -3.40 -4.42 3.76
C ARG A 98 -2.27 -3.82 4.58
N ARG A 99 -2.65 -2.94 5.51
CA ARG A 99 -1.76 -2.50 6.58
C ARG A 99 -1.31 -3.75 7.32
N ALA A 100 -0.01 -3.91 7.43
CA ALA A 100 0.53 -5.07 8.10
C ALA A 100 0.20 -4.98 9.60
N GLY A 101 -0.45 -6.03 10.13
CA GLY A 101 -0.96 -6.03 11.51
C GLY A 101 -2.24 -6.83 11.74
N SER A 102 -2.85 -7.47 10.73
CA SER A 102 -3.99 -8.37 10.96
C SER A 102 -3.66 -9.78 10.51
N ILE A 103 -3.14 -10.58 11.45
CA ILE A 103 -3.43 -12.01 11.71
C ILE A 103 -2.41 -12.47 12.77
N LEU A 104 -2.81 -12.47 14.05
CA LEU A 104 -2.98 -13.67 14.88
C LEU A 104 -3.28 -13.24 16.34
N SER A 105 -4.53 -13.30 16.76
CA SER A 105 -4.82 -13.99 18.02
C SER A 105 -5.71 -15.16 17.64
N ALA A 106 -5.04 -16.27 17.40
CA ALA A 106 -5.66 -17.58 17.38
C ALA A 106 -6.32 -17.83 18.74
N VAL A 107 -7.52 -18.42 18.67
CA VAL A 107 -8.20 -19.30 19.63
C VAL A 107 -7.54 -19.54 21.00
N THR A 108 -8.36 -19.45 22.05
CA THR A 108 -8.50 -20.32 23.24
C THR A 108 -9.12 -19.43 24.34
N HIS A 109 -10.26 -19.70 24.99
CA HIS A 109 -11.06 -20.89 25.29
C HIS A 109 -12.51 -20.43 25.52
#